data_AF-A0A7C9CS34-F1
#
_entry.id   AF-A0A7C9CS34-F1
#
_cell.length_a   1.000
_cell.length_b   1.000
_cell.length_c   1.000
_cell.angle_alpha   90.00
_cell.angle_beta   90.00
_cell.angle_gamma   90.00
#
_symmetry.space_group_name_H-M   'P 1'
#
loop_
_entity.id
_entity.type
_entity.pdbx_description
1 polymer ?
#
loop_
_entity_poly.entity_id
_entity_poly.type
_entity_poly.pdbx_seq_one_letter_code
_entity_poly.pdbx_strand_id
1 'polypeptide(L)'
;KVGGFMKAIPRRVLAVLSNLPLAIGEMFTIAGLMALGTVIDQGEAPDFYFQKYPEDHPVLGFFTWRWVLTLGFDHMFSSPVFLGTMVLLAVSLMACTYTTQIPLVKVEFHAVT
;
A
#
# COMPACT_ATOMS: atom_id res chain seq x y z
N LYS A 1 3.81 -9.89 -31.29
CA LYS A 1 2.66 -10.75 -30.88
C LYS A 1 2.37 -10.44 -29.41
N VAL A 2 1.58 -9.40 -29.13
CA VAL A 2 1.21 -9.00 -27.76
C VAL A 2 0.05 -9.90 -27.34
N GLY A 3 0.39 -11.11 -26.94
CA GLY A 3 -0.55 -12.17 -26.61
C GLY A 3 -1.01 -12.10 -25.17
N GLY A 4 -2.29 -11.77 -24.99
CA GLY A 4 -3.20 -12.40 -24.02
C GLY A 4 -2.72 -12.57 -22.58
N PHE A 5 -2.93 -11.56 -21.74
CA PHE A 5 -3.00 -11.72 -20.28
C PHE A 5 -4.14 -10.94 -19.60
N MET A 6 -5.15 -10.48 -20.35
CA MET A 6 -6.36 -9.93 -19.75
C MET A 6 -7.31 -11.07 -19.36
N LYS A 7 -6.94 -11.87 -18.35
CA LYS A 7 -7.96 -12.65 -17.63
C LYS A 7 -8.90 -11.61 -16.99
N ALA A 8 -10.17 -11.64 -17.38
CA ALA A 8 -11.19 -10.80 -16.78
C ALA A 8 -11.13 -10.94 -15.26
N ILE A 9 -10.91 -9.83 -14.56
CA ILE A 9 -10.85 -9.82 -13.09
C ILE A 9 -12.21 -10.32 -12.58
N PRO A 10 -12.25 -11.37 -11.75
CA PRO A 10 -13.50 -11.94 -11.30
C PRO A 10 -14.27 -10.92 -10.48
N ARG A 11 -15.59 -10.81 -10.70
CA ARG A 11 -16.46 -9.83 -10.01
C ARG A 11 -16.34 -9.86 -8.49
N ARG A 12 -16.00 -11.00 -7.89
CA ARG A 12 -15.75 -11.14 -6.45
C ARG A 12 -14.54 -10.33 -5.99
N VAL A 13 -13.45 -10.30 -6.76
CA VAL A 13 -12.25 -9.52 -6.43
C VAL A 13 -12.55 -8.03 -6.54
N LEU A 14 -13.27 -7.61 -7.59
CA LEU A 14 -13.72 -6.23 -7.71
C LEU A 14 -14.66 -5.81 -6.58
N ALA A 15 -15.56 -6.69 -6.13
CA ALA A 15 -16.46 -6.40 -5.01
C ALA A 15 -15.73 -6.28 -3.66
N VAL A 16 -14.68 -7.07 -3.44
CA VAL A 16 -13.85 -6.96 -2.23
C VAL A 16 -13.04 -5.66 -2.25
N LEU A 17 -12.43 -5.34 -3.40
CA LEU A 17 -11.62 -4.12 -3.60
C LEU A 17 -12.45 -2.84 -3.60
N SER A 18 -13.72 -2.88 -4.03
CA SER A 18 -14.60 -1.71 -4.04
C SER A 18 -15.24 -1.41 -2.69
N ASN A 19 -14.74 -1.99 -1.59
CA ASN A 19 -15.25 -1.71 -0.26
C ASN A 19 -14.63 -0.42 0.28
N LEU A 20 -15.47 0.59 0.54
CA LEU A 20 -15.04 1.85 1.14
C LEU A 20 -14.26 1.67 2.46
N PRO A 21 -14.64 0.74 3.38
CA PRO A 21 -13.86 0.47 4.59
C PRO A 21 -12.45 -0.08 4.31
N LEU A 22 -12.27 -0.82 3.22
CA LEU A 22 -10.96 -1.37 2.84
C LEU A 22 -10.01 -0.24 2.46
N ALA A 23 -10.46 0.69 1.62
CA ALA A 23 -9.69 1.87 1.21
C ALA A 23 -9.33 2.78 2.39
N ILE A 24 -10.23 2.94 3.36
CA ILE A 24 -9.93 3.67 4.60
C ILE A 24 -8.82 2.95 5.39
N GLY A 25 -8.89 1.62 5.49
CA GLY A 25 -7.84 0.80 6.10
C GLY A 25 -6.49 0.96 5.40
N GLU A 26 -6.47 0.95 4.07
CA GLU A 26 -5.26 1.18 3.26
C GLU A 26 -4.66 2.57 3.51
N MET A 27 -5.48 3.61 3.63
CA MET A 27 -5.00 4.95 3.97
C MET A 27 -4.36 5.00 5.37
N PHE A 28 -4.93 4.30 6.35
CA PHE A 28 -4.33 4.20 7.69
C PHE A 28 -3.00 3.44 7.68
N THR A 29 -2.88 2.36 6.92
CA THR A 29 -1.62 1.61 6.83
C THR A 29 -0.54 2.44 6.15
N ILE A 30 -0.87 3.13 5.06
CA ILE A 30 0.06 4.04 4.37
C ILE A 30 0.49 5.19 5.30
N ALA A 31 -0.45 5.79 6.04
CA ALA A 31 -0.13 6.84 7.01
C ALA A 31 0.80 6.33 8.12
N GLY A 32 0.57 5.12 8.64
CA GLY A 32 1.45 4.49 9.62
C GLY A 32 2.85 4.22 9.08
N LEU A 33 2.96 3.73 7.84
CA LEU A 33 4.25 3.54 7.16
C LEU A 33 4.99 4.86 6.94
N MET A 34 4.28 5.93 6.56
CA MET A 34 4.88 7.27 6.41
C MET A 34 5.38 7.81 7.75
N ALA A 35 4.61 7.66 8.83
CA ALA A 35 5.03 8.07 10.16
C ALA A 35 6.28 7.29 10.61
N LEU A 36 6.33 5.98 10.37
CA LEU A 36 7.51 5.15 10.65
C LEU A 36 8.73 5.60 9.84
N GLY A 37 8.55 5.87 8.53
CA GLY A 37 9.64 6.35 7.67
C GLY A 37 10.14 7.75 8.04
N THR A 38 9.36 8.53 8.79
CA THR A 38 9.78 9.84 9.30
C THR A 38 10.62 9.71 10.59
N VAL A 39 10.36 8.66 11.38
CA VAL A 39 11.09 8.40 12.65
C VAL A 39 12.44 7.72 12.40
N ILE A 40 12.56 6.95 11.32
CA ILE A 40 13.77 6.20 10.96
C ILE A 40 14.60 7.00 9.95
N ASP A 41 15.86 7.30 10.28
CA ASP A 41 16.79 7.94 9.34
C ASP A 41 16.95 7.08 8.07
N GLN A 42 16.94 7.71 6.90
CA GLN A 42 16.96 7.03 5.59
C GLN A 42 18.35 7.09 4.96
N GLY A 43 18.78 6.02 4.29
CA GLY A 43 19.99 6.00 3.46
C GLY A 43 21.34 6.11 4.20
N GLU A 44 21.37 5.86 5.50
CA GLU A 44 22.60 5.89 6.31
C GLU A 44 23.35 4.55 6.23
N ALA A 45 24.62 4.51 6.66
CA ALA A 45 25.39 3.27 6.68
C ALA A 45 24.76 2.21 7.62
N PRO A 46 24.86 0.90 7.31
CA PRO A 46 24.38 -0.19 8.18
C PRO A 46 24.87 -0.09 9.64
N ASP A 47 26.11 0.39 9.81
CA ASP A 47 26.75 0.57 11.12
C ASP A 47 26.04 1.58 12.02
N PHE A 48 25.40 2.58 11.43
CA PHE A 48 24.58 3.56 12.16
C PHE A 48 23.35 2.91 12.77
N TYR A 49 22.69 1.99 12.04
CA TYR A 49 21.51 1.30 12.54
C TYR A 49 21.84 0.29 13.64
N PHE A 50 23.01 -0.36 13.59
CA PHE A 50 23.46 -1.26 14.68
C PHE A 50 23.63 -0.52 16.01
N GLN A 51 24.19 0.69 15.98
CA GLN A 51 24.40 1.49 17.19
C GLN A 51 23.09 2.12 17.70
N LYS A 52 22.18 2.50 16.79
CA LYS A 52 20.92 3.16 17.13
C LYS A 52 19.80 2.20 17.56
N TYR A 53 19.80 0.97 17.03
CA TYR A 53 18.80 -0.07 17.33
C TYR A 53 19.44 -1.39 17.77
N PRO A 54 20.14 -1.41 18.93
CA PRO A 54 20.82 -2.60 19.44
C PRO A 54 19.85 -3.73 19.82
N GLU A 55 20.30 -4.98 19.67
CA GLU A 55 19.48 -6.18 19.96
C GLU A 55 19.20 -6.38 21.45
N ASP A 56 20.09 -5.90 22.32
CA ASP A 56 19.99 -6.13 23.77
C ASP A 56 18.89 -5.30 24.46
N HIS A 57 18.46 -4.20 23.83
CA HIS A 57 17.40 -3.34 24.33
C HIS A 57 16.51 -2.84 23.17
N PRO A 58 15.66 -3.72 22.63
CA PRO A 58 14.77 -3.37 21.53
C PRO A 58 13.76 -2.31 21.98
N VAL A 59 13.68 -1.19 21.25
CA VAL A 59 12.88 0.00 21.58
C VAL A 59 11.38 -0.32 21.73
N LEU A 60 10.90 -1.39 21.09
CA LEU A 60 9.52 -1.89 21.17
C LEU A 60 9.44 -3.36 21.63
N GLY A 61 10.50 -3.93 22.23
CA GLY A 61 10.54 -5.35 22.62
C GLY A 61 10.83 -6.32 21.46
N PHE A 62 10.45 -5.97 20.22
CA PHE A 62 10.64 -6.80 19.02
C PHE A 62 11.28 -6.06 17.84
N PHE A 63 11.41 -4.74 17.93
CA PHE A 63 11.96 -3.90 16.87
C PHE A 63 13.48 -3.82 16.98
N THR A 64 14.19 -4.51 16.09
CA THR A 64 15.66 -4.57 16.02
C THR A 64 16.15 -4.12 14.64
N TRP A 65 17.44 -3.77 14.54
CA TRP A 65 18.09 -3.42 13.26
C TRP A 65 17.85 -4.46 12.16
N ARG A 66 17.71 -5.75 12.51
CA ARG A 66 17.43 -6.83 11.54
C ARG A 66 16.14 -6.58 10.80
N TRP A 67 15.06 -6.22 11.49
CA TRP A 67 13.78 -5.95 10.83
C TRP A 67 13.87 -4.69 9.96
N VAL A 68 14.57 -3.66 10.42
CA VAL A 68 14.78 -2.42 9.66
C VAL A 68 15.52 -2.68 8.35
N LEU A 69 16.67 -3.38 8.40
CA LEU A 69 17.46 -3.68 7.21
C LEU A 69 16.84 -4.76 6.32
N THR A 70 16.23 -5.81 6.89
CA THR A 70 15.66 -6.91 6.08
C THR A 70 14.38 -6.52 5.36
N LEU A 71 13.57 -5.63 5.96
CA LEU A 71 12.37 -5.08 5.31
C LEU A 71 12.69 -3.90 4.38
N GLY A 72 13.91 -3.38 4.41
CA GLY A 72 14.32 -2.22 3.62
C GLY A 72 13.70 -0.91 4.11
N PHE A 73 13.48 -0.77 5.43
CA PHE A 73 12.97 0.47 6.02
C PHE A 73 14.01 1.60 6.03
N ASP A 74 15.26 1.32 5.68
CA ASP A 74 16.29 2.31 5.34
C ASP A 74 15.99 3.05 4.02
N HIS A 75 15.18 2.43 3.15
CA HIS A 75 14.64 3.01 1.91
C HIS A 75 13.11 2.84 1.87
N MET A 76 12.40 3.40 2.85
CA MET A 76 10.96 3.21 3.05
C MET A 76 10.14 3.46 1.77
N PHE A 77 10.42 4.54 1.02
CA PHE A 77 9.69 4.91 -0.19
C PHE A 77 9.96 4.01 -1.41
N SER A 78 11.06 3.27 -1.40
CA SER A 78 11.39 2.28 -2.44
C SER A 78 11.09 0.84 -2.00
N SER A 79 10.71 0.67 -0.72
CA SER A 79 10.42 -0.66 -0.18
C SER A 79 9.24 -1.32 -0.90
N PRO A 80 9.31 -2.63 -1.16
CA PRO A 80 8.21 -3.34 -1.83
C PRO A 80 6.92 -3.29 -1.02
N VAL A 81 7.01 -3.12 0.31
CA VAL A 81 5.85 -2.98 1.20
C VAL A 81 5.11 -1.67 0.92
N PHE A 82 5.81 -0.54 0.87
CA PHE A 82 5.21 0.77 0.60
C PHE A 82 4.68 0.89 -0.83
N LEU A 83 5.46 0.42 -1.82
CA LEU A 83 5.02 0.39 -3.21
C LEU A 83 3.81 -0.53 -3.39
N GLY A 84 3.80 -1.68 -2.70
CA GLY A 84 2.69 -2.62 -2.69
C GLY A 84 1.40 -2.00 -2.15
N THR A 85 1.46 -1.28 -1.02
CA THR A 85 0.26 -0.62 -0.44
C THR A 85 -0.25 0.53 -1.31
N MET A 86 0.65 1.31 -1.93
CA MET A 86 0.28 2.33 -2.92
C MET A 86 -0.44 1.73 -4.14
N VAL A 87 0.11 0.65 -4.72
CA VAL A 87 -0.52 -0.04 -5.86
C VAL A 87 -1.87 -0.62 -5.47
N LEU A 88 -1.95 -1.23 -4.29
CA LEU A 88 -3.19 -1.80 -3.77
C LEU A 88 -4.25 -0.71 -3.60
N LEU A 89 -3.90 0.43 -3.01
CA LEU A 89 -4.79 1.61 -2.90
C LEU A 89 -5.24 2.12 -4.27
N ALA A 90 -4.33 2.24 -5.23
CA ALA A 90 -4.68 2.67 -6.58
C ALA A 90 -5.68 1.70 -7.24
N VAL A 91 -5.49 0.39 -7.05
CA VAL A 91 -6.41 -0.64 -7.54
C VAL A 91 -7.77 -0.56 -6.84
N SER A 92 -7.81 -0.35 -5.53
CA SER A 92 -9.05 -0.17 -4.76
C SER A 92 -9.83 1.07 -5.24
N LEU A 93 -9.15 2.20 -5.47
CA LEU A 93 -9.75 3.43 -6.02
C LEU A 93 -10.25 3.26 -7.47
N MET A 94 -9.48 2.57 -8.31
CA MET A 94 -9.91 2.24 -9.68
C MET A 94 -11.13 1.31 -9.67
N ALA A 95 -11.15 0.30 -8.81
CA ALA A 95 -12.28 -0.61 -8.64
C ALA A 95 -13.53 0.14 -8.17
N CYS A 96 -13.41 1.00 -7.16
CA CYS A 96 -14.48 1.89 -6.69
C CYS A 96 -15.03 2.76 -7.82
N THR A 97 -14.17 3.39 -8.62
CA THR A 97 -14.58 4.21 -9.77
C THR A 97 -15.34 3.40 -10.81
N TYR A 98 -14.87 2.19 -11.12
CA TYR A 98 -15.48 1.33 -12.12
C TYR A 98 -16.86 0.79 -11.69
N THR A 99 -17.05 0.49 -10.41
CA THR A 99 -18.30 -0.06 -9.89
C THR A 99 -19.36 0.99 -9.54
N THR A 100 -18.96 2.24 -9.25
CA THR A 100 -19.90 3.30 -8.82
C THR A 100 -20.07 4.41 -9.86
N GLN A 101 -18.99 4.94 -10.43
CA GLN A 101 -19.06 6.12 -11.31
C GLN A 101 -19.53 5.77 -12.74
N ILE A 102 -19.11 4.64 -13.30
CA ILE A 102 -19.54 4.18 -14.64
C ILE A 102 -21.05 3.90 -14.73
N PRO A 103 -21.69 3.19 -13.78
CA PRO A 103 -23.14 2.97 -13.86
C PRO A 103 -23.94 4.26 -13.65
N LEU A 104 -23.47 5.21 -12.85
CA LEU A 104 -24.10 6.52 -12.64
C LEU A 104 -24.23 7.33 -13.94
N VAL A 105 -23.15 7.42 -14.71
CA VAL A 105 -23.18 8.08 -16.04
C VAL A 105 -24.09 7.33 -17.01
N LYS A 106 -24.19 6.00 -16.90
CA LYS A 106 -25.02 5.18 -17.78
C LYS A 106 -26.51 5.32 -17.46
N VAL A 107 -26.89 5.43 -16.19
CA VAL A 107 -28.28 5.69 -15.80
C VAL A 107 -28.68 7.12 -16.10
N GLU A 108 -27.78 8.09 -15.95
CA GLU A 108 -28.06 9.48 -16.34
C GLU A 108 -28.22 9.61 -17.86
N PHE A 109 -27.35 8.98 -18.65
CA PHE A 109 -27.50 8.95 -20.12
C PHE A 109 -28.78 8.26 -20.58
N HIS A 110 -29.24 7.22 -19.86
CA HIS A 110 -30.52 6.55 -20.14
C HIS A 110 -31.75 7.30 -19.59
N ALA A 111 -31.59 8.16 -18.58
CA ALA A 111 -32.64 9.02 -18.05
C ALA A 111 -32.81 10.33 -18.85
N VAL A 112 -31.84 10.66 -19.71
CA VAL A 112 -31.82 11.86 -20.57
C VAL A 112 -32.20 11.55 -22.04
N THR A 113 -32.39 10.28 -22.41
CA THR A 113 -32.88 9.85 -23.74
C THR A 113 -34.33 9.38 -23.64
#